data_AF-A0A258B754-F1
#
_entry.id   AF-A0A258B754-F1
#
_cell.length_a   1.000
_cell.length_b   1.000
_cell.length_c   1.000
_cell.angle_alpha   90.00
_cell.angle_beta   90.00
_cell.angle_gamma   90.00
#
_symmetry.space_group_name_H-M   'P 1'
#
loop_
_entity.id
_entity.type
_entity.pdbx_description
1 polymer ?
#
loop_
_entity_poly.entity_id
_entity_poly.type
_entity_poly.pdbx_seq_one_letter_code
_entity_poly.pdbx_strand_id
1 'polypeptide(L)'
;MQNPNVVTRFAPSPTGYLHIGGARTALFNWLYAKATGGRFLIRIEDTDRERSTPEAVEAIFEGLNWLGLASDEDIVFQSAREQRHKVVVQSLYKSGHAYACFMTPEETENARESARASGHALRSPWRDKAPTPEALNTPHVIRFKGPLDEPLIINDAVQGQVRFNTKDMDDLILLRSDGTPTYNLAVVVDDHDMGVTHIIRGDDHLNNAARQTLIYKAAGWDVPTFAHIPLIHGPDGAKLSKRHGAQAVGDYQNLGYLPEAMRNYLA
;
A
#
# COMPACT_ATOMS: atom_id res chain seq x y z
N MET A 1 -15.08 23.99 -0.32
CA MET A 1 -14.71 22.63 -0.76
C MET A 1 -15.42 21.57 0.08
N GLN A 2 -16.71 21.72 0.39
CA GLN A 2 -17.40 20.67 1.15
C GLN A 2 -17.74 19.50 0.22
N ASN A 3 -17.19 18.34 0.53
CA ASN A 3 -17.51 17.06 -0.11
C ASN A 3 -17.45 15.99 0.99
N PRO A 4 -18.56 15.73 1.69
CA PRO A 4 -18.58 14.78 2.82
C PRO A 4 -18.32 13.33 2.40
N ASN A 5 -18.32 13.03 1.09
CA ASN A 5 -17.99 11.71 0.57
C ASN A 5 -16.47 11.44 0.58
N VAL A 6 -15.63 12.43 0.88
CA VAL A 6 -14.19 12.22 0.98
C VAL A 6 -13.87 11.32 2.17
N VAL A 7 -13.23 10.20 1.86
CA VAL A 7 -12.63 9.28 2.82
C VAL A 7 -11.15 9.16 2.50
N THR A 8 -10.31 9.47 3.50
CA THR A 8 -8.86 9.33 3.48
C THR A 8 -8.41 8.31 4.52
N ARG A 9 -7.18 7.82 4.43
CA ARG A 9 -6.63 6.92 5.45
C ARG A 9 -5.13 7.02 5.66
N PHE A 10 -4.72 6.93 6.92
CA PHE A 10 -3.33 6.62 7.26
C PHE A 10 -3.18 5.11 7.48
N ALA A 11 -2.29 4.48 6.70
CA ALA A 11 -2.10 3.03 6.70
C ALA A 11 -0.66 2.62 7.04
N PRO A 12 -0.18 2.80 8.29
CA PRO A 12 1.18 2.46 8.66
C PRO A 12 1.39 0.96 8.88
N SER A 13 2.55 0.45 8.47
CA SER A 13 3.04 -0.85 8.94
C SER A 13 3.81 -0.67 10.26
N PRO A 14 3.47 -1.39 11.33
CA PRO A 14 4.11 -1.24 12.64
C PRO A 14 5.50 -1.88 12.63
N THR A 15 6.50 -1.11 12.19
CA THR A 15 7.90 -1.56 12.10
C THR A 15 8.81 -0.82 13.10
N GLY A 16 8.22 -0.32 14.18
CA GLY A 16 8.82 0.58 15.17
C GLY A 16 7.96 1.83 15.37
N TYR A 17 8.60 2.95 15.63
CA TYR A 17 7.97 4.23 15.96
C TYR A 17 7.39 4.97 14.74
N LEU A 18 6.42 5.85 14.98
CA LEU A 18 5.96 6.83 14.01
C LEU A 18 7.06 7.87 13.72
N HIS A 19 7.65 7.80 12.53
CA HIS A 19 8.62 8.80 12.07
C HIS A 19 7.91 10.03 11.47
N ILE A 20 8.60 11.16 11.40
CA ILE A 20 8.00 12.44 10.94
C ILE A 20 7.43 12.40 9.52
N GLY A 21 8.02 11.62 8.60
CA GLY A 21 7.46 11.43 7.26
C GLY A 21 6.08 10.74 7.27
N GLY A 22 5.91 9.75 8.16
CA GLY A 22 4.62 9.09 8.38
C GLY A 22 3.63 10.03 9.05
N ALA A 23 4.08 10.80 10.05
CA ALA A 23 3.27 11.81 10.72
C ALA A 23 2.77 12.90 9.76
N ARG A 24 3.62 13.37 8.84
CA ARG A 24 3.23 14.32 7.78
C ARG A 24 2.19 13.71 6.84
N THR A 25 2.34 12.44 6.47
CA THR A 25 1.35 11.72 5.66
C THR A 25 0.01 11.64 6.40
N ALA A 26 0.02 11.26 7.68
CA ALA A 26 -1.19 11.22 8.51
C ALA A 26 -1.85 12.60 8.61
N LEU A 27 -1.04 13.65 8.85
CA LEU A 27 -1.49 15.03 8.94
C LEU A 27 -2.18 15.50 7.66
N PHE A 28 -1.62 15.22 6.48
CA PHE A 28 -2.26 15.62 5.22
C PHE A 28 -3.57 14.87 4.94
N ASN A 29 -3.66 13.59 5.27
CA ASN A 29 -4.93 12.86 5.20
C ASN A 29 -5.97 13.50 6.13
N TRP A 30 -5.59 13.75 7.39
CA TRP A 30 -6.46 14.38 8.39
C TRP A 30 -6.91 15.78 7.96
N LEU A 31 -5.98 16.64 7.52
CA LEU A 31 -6.29 18.00 7.05
C LEU A 31 -7.23 17.97 5.84
N TYR A 32 -6.99 17.09 4.88
CA TYR A 32 -7.84 17.00 3.69
C TYR A 32 -9.25 16.52 4.02
N ALA A 33 -9.39 15.52 4.89
CA ALA A 33 -10.70 15.09 5.40
C ALA A 33 -11.41 16.24 6.12
N LYS A 34 -10.75 16.94 7.06
CA LYS A 34 -11.37 18.06 7.78
C LYS A 34 -11.74 19.23 6.87
N ALA A 35 -10.88 19.61 5.93
CA ALA A 35 -11.15 20.70 4.98
C ALA A 35 -12.33 20.41 4.05
N THR A 36 -12.60 19.13 3.79
CA THR A 36 -13.71 18.68 2.93
C THR A 36 -14.97 18.31 3.70
N GLY A 37 -14.90 18.21 5.03
CA GLY A 37 -15.98 17.65 5.85
C GLY A 37 -16.14 16.14 5.69
N GLY A 38 -15.09 15.46 5.20
CA GLY A 38 -15.01 14.01 5.04
C GLY A 38 -14.51 13.29 6.30
N ARG A 39 -14.07 12.04 6.10
CA ARG A 39 -13.58 11.14 7.16
C ARG A 39 -12.09 10.80 6.98
N PHE A 40 -11.39 10.76 8.10
CA PHE A 40 -10.01 10.30 8.22
C PHE A 40 -10.01 8.97 8.98
N LEU A 41 -9.52 7.92 8.33
CA LEU A 41 -9.46 6.58 8.89
C LEU A 41 -8.02 6.18 9.21
N ILE A 42 -7.84 5.23 10.12
CA ILE A 42 -6.56 4.60 10.39
C ILE A 42 -6.67 3.08 10.18
N ARG A 43 -5.70 2.52 9.46
CA ARG A 43 -5.55 1.06 9.29
C ARG A 43 -4.12 0.63 9.62
N ILE A 44 -3.95 -0.31 10.55
CA ILE A 44 -2.64 -0.88 10.84
C ILE A 44 -2.37 -2.05 9.89
N GLU A 45 -1.26 -1.97 9.14
CA GLU A 45 -0.83 -3.02 8.21
C GLU A 45 0.07 -4.04 8.92
N ASP A 46 -0.54 -4.80 9.84
CA ASP A 46 0.09 -5.76 10.76
C ASP A 46 0.21 -7.19 10.21
N THR A 47 0.32 -7.34 8.89
CA THR A 47 0.43 -8.66 8.25
C THR A 47 1.79 -9.34 8.46
N ASP A 48 2.85 -8.55 8.68
CA ASP A 48 4.18 -9.04 9.05
C ASP A 48 4.26 -9.21 10.57
N ARG A 49 3.89 -10.41 11.06
CA ARG A 49 3.82 -10.70 12.50
C ARG A 49 5.15 -10.60 13.24
N GLU A 50 6.28 -10.80 12.56
CA GLU A 50 7.60 -10.68 13.19
C GLU A 50 7.94 -9.23 13.49
N ARG A 51 7.53 -8.30 12.61
CA ARG A 51 7.80 -6.87 12.78
C ARG A 51 6.72 -6.14 13.57
N SER A 52 5.49 -6.65 13.51
CA SER A 52 4.29 -6.03 14.09
C SER A 52 4.14 -6.37 15.57
N THR A 53 5.01 -5.84 16.41
CA THR A 53 4.89 -6.03 17.87
C THR A 53 3.84 -5.10 18.47
N PRO A 54 3.18 -5.48 19.59
CA PRO A 54 2.25 -4.61 20.30
C PRO A 54 2.85 -3.24 20.64
N GLU A 55 4.13 -3.20 21.01
CA GLU A 55 4.85 -1.97 21.36
C GLU A 55 5.04 -1.06 20.13
N ALA A 56 5.30 -1.64 18.94
CA ALA A 56 5.39 -0.87 17.70
C ALA A 56 4.04 -0.27 17.30
N VAL A 57 2.94 -0.99 17.53
CA VAL A 57 1.58 -0.50 17.32
C VAL A 57 1.26 0.63 18.30
N GLU A 58 1.56 0.45 19.59
CA GLU A 58 1.36 1.45 20.63
C GLU A 58 2.14 2.74 20.35
N ALA A 59 3.42 2.63 19.99
CA ALA A 59 4.26 3.79 19.63
C ALA A 59 3.71 4.60 18.45
N ILE A 60 3.00 3.97 17.51
CA ILE A 60 2.29 4.69 16.44
C ILE A 60 1.12 5.50 17.02
N PHE A 61 0.30 4.87 17.86
CA PHE A 61 -0.86 5.54 18.45
C PHE A 61 -0.46 6.66 19.42
N GLU A 62 0.58 6.49 20.22
CA GLU A 62 1.12 7.55 21.07
C GLU A 62 1.49 8.79 20.24
N GLY A 63 2.21 8.60 19.13
CA GLY A 63 2.58 9.69 18.24
C GLY A 63 1.38 10.37 17.58
N LEU A 64 0.39 9.60 17.11
CA LEU A 64 -0.84 10.15 16.53
C LEU A 64 -1.69 10.91 17.56
N ASN A 65 -1.81 10.36 18.77
CA ASN A 65 -2.54 10.97 19.89
C ASN A 65 -1.88 12.28 20.33
N TRP A 66 -0.55 12.30 20.46
CA TRP A 66 0.18 13.52 20.79
C TRP A 66 -0.04 14.61 19.73
N LEU A 67 -0.03 14.23 18.45
CA LEU A 67 -0.32 15.16 17.34
C LEU A 67 -1.82 15.51 17.22
N GLY A 68 -2.72 14.89 17.99
CA GLY A 68 -4.17 15.13 17.92
C GLY A 68 -4.82 14.61 16.63
N LEU A 69 -4.25 13.57 16.01
CA LEU A 69 -4.70 13.00 14.74
C LEU A 69 -5.59 11.77 14.98
N ALA A 70 -6.79 11.99 15.52
CA ALA A 70 -7.74 10.91 15.81
C ALA A 70 -8.45 10.41 14.54
N SER A 71 -8.63 9.08 14.45
CA SER A 71 -9.49 8.44 13.45
C SER A 71 -10.96 8.78 13.70
N ASP A 72 -11.73 9.00 12.64
CA ASP A 72 -13.17 9.25 12.73
C ASP A 72 -13.98 7.94 12.89
N GLU A 73 -13.36 6.77 12.68
CA GLU A 73 -13.94 5.43 12.90
C GLU A 73 -12.97 4.48 13.63
N ASP A 74 -13.46 3.29 13.96
CA ASP A 74 -12.68 2.22 14.56
C ASP A 74 -11.44 1.87 13.72
N ILE A 75 -10.34 1.61 14.42
CA ILE A 75 -9.07 1.24 13.80
C ILE A 75 -9.21 -0.15 13.17
N VAL A 76 -8.84 -0.24 11.90
CA VAL A 76 -8.80 -1.51 11.17
C VAL A 76 -7.43 -2.16 11.31
N PHE A 77 -7.39 -3.43 11.71
CA PHE A 77 -6.18 -4.26 11.66
C PHE A 77 -6.24 -5.17 10.44
N GLN A 78 -5.22 -5.12 9.59
CA GLN A 78 -5.19 -5.84 8.32
C GLN A 78 -5.09 -7.37 8.53
N SER A 79 -4.41 -7.81 9.59
CA SER A 79 -4.31 -9.23 9.97
C SER A 79 -5.68 -9.87 10.22
N ALA A 80 -6.63 -9.12 10.78
CA ALA A 80 -8.00 -9.59 11.03
C ALA A 80 -8.83 -9.79 9.75
N ARG A 81 -8.31 -9.36 8.59
CA ARG A 81 -9.02 -9.32 7.30
C ARG A 81 -8.47 -10.30 6.27
N GLU A 82 -7.54 -11.16 6.66
CA GLU A 82 -6.91 -12.15 5.77
C GLU A 82 -7.92 -12.99 4.97
N GLN A 83 -9.00 -13.42 5.62
CA GLN A 83 -10.04 -14.22 4.95
C GLN A 83 -10.76 -13.42 3.87
N ARG A 84 -10.99 -12.12 4.09
CA ARG A 84 -11.59 -11.24 3.08
C ARG A 84 -10.67 -11.08 1.87
N HIS A 85 -9.36 -10.94 2.09
CA HIS A 85 -8.37 -10.89 1.00
C HIS A 85 -8.39 -12.17 0.16
N LYS A 86 -8.46 -13.34 0.81
CA LYS A 86 -8.58 -14.64 0.12
C LYS A 86 -9.85 -14.76 -0.73
N VAL A 87 -10.99 -14.30 -0.21
CA VAL A 87 -12.27 -14.28 -0.96
C VAL A 87 -12.15 -13.44 -2.24
N VAL A 88 -11.51 -12.27 -2.17
CA VAL A 88 -11.30 -11.42 -3.35
C VAL A 88 -10.40 -12.11 -4.37
N VAL A 89 -9.32 -12.77 -3.93
CA VAL A 89 -8.44 -13.51 -4.84
C VAL A 89 -9.16 -14.66 -5.52
N GLN A 90 -10.03 -15.37 -4.81
CA GLN A 90 -10.87 -16.40 -5.42
C GLN A 90 -11.80 -15.82 -6.51
N SER A 91 -12.34 -14.61 -6.30
CA SER A 91 -13.13 -13.91 -7.32
C SER A 91 -12.29 -13.54 -8.54
N LEU A 92 -11.09 -12.98 -8.33
CA LEU A 92 -10.15 -12.66 -9.39
C LEU A 92 -9.71 -13.91 -10.17
N TYR A 93 -9.48 -15.02 -9.47
CA TYR A 93 -9.14 -16.31 -10.08
C TYR A 93 -10.28 -16.84 -10.96
N LYS A 94 -11.52 -16.85 -10.44
CA LYS A 94 -12.71 -17.30 -11.18
C LYS A 94 -13.01 -16.43 -12.41
N SER A 95 -12.74 -15.13 -12.33
CA SER A 95 -12.94 -14.19 -13.44
C SER A 95 -11.78 -14.15 -14.44
N GLY A 96 -10.71 -14.93 -14.22
CA GLY A 96 -9.55 -14.99 -15.11
C GLY A 96 -8.54 -13.84 -14.93
N HIS A 97 -8.69 -13.03 -13.88
CA HIS A 97 -7.76 -11.96 -13.51
C HIS A 97 -6.67 -12.39 -12.53
N ALA A 98 -6.62 -13.67 -12.17
CA ALA A 98 -5.54 -14.27 -11.40
C ALA A 98 -5.30 -15.72 -11.85
N TYR A 99 -4.09 -16.23 -11.61
CA TYR A 99 -3.70 -17.61 -11.97
C TYR A 99 -2.76 -18.21 -10.94
N ALA A 100 -2.75 -19.53 -10.85
CA ALA A 100 -1.83 -20.28 -9.99
C ALA A 100 -0.47 -20.43 -10.67
N CYS A 101 0.61 -20.21 -9.92
CA CYS A 101 1.98 -20.31 -10.38
C CYS A 101 2.77 -21.25 -9.47
N PHE A 102 3.35 -22.29 -10.07
CA PHE A 102 4.09 -23.35 -9.37
C PHE A 102 5.60 -23.19 -9.49
N MET A 103 6.09 -22.04 -9.97
CA MET A 103 7.52 -21.76 -10.01
C MET A 103 8.09 -21.78 -8.59
N THR A 104 9.23 -22.44 -8.42
CA THR A 104 9.97 -22.40 -7.17
C THR A 104 10.52 -20.99 -6.90
N PRO A 105 10.95 -20.67 -5.66
CA PRO A 105 11.63 -19.41 -5.37
C PRO A 105 12.88 -19.20 -6.25
N GLU A 106 13.67 -20.25 -6.47
CA GLU A 106 14.87 -20.22 -7.31
C GLU A 106 14.53 -19.96 -8.78
N GLU A 107 13.54 -20.66 -9.33
CA GLU A 107 13.07 -20.43 -10.71
C GLU A 107 12.53 -19.01 -10.88
N THR A 108 11.83 -18.49 -9.87
CA THR A 108 11.29 -17.13 -9.89
C THR A 108 12.41 -16.08 -9.89
N GLU A 109 13.47 -16.29 -9.11
CA GLU A 109 14.59 -15.36 -9.06
C GLU A 109 15.41 -15.39 -10.36
N ASN A 110 15.74 -16.58 -10.87
CA ASN A 110 16.43 -16.73 -12.15
C ASN A 110 15.65 -16.08 -13.31
N ALA A 111 14.33 -16.25 -13.33
CA ALA A 111 13.46 -15.64 -14.32
C ALA A 111 13.39 -14.10 -14.15
N ARG A 112 13.41 -13.61 -12.91
CA ARG A 112 13.46 -12.17 -12.62
C ARG A 112 14.77 -11.55 -13.08
N GLU A 113 15.90 -12.18 -12.82
CA GLU A 113 17.22 -11.73 -13.28
C GLU A 113 17.28 -11.68 -14.81
N SER A 114 16.80 -12.73 -15.48
CA SER A 114 16.73 -12.79 -16.94
C SER A 114 15.81 -11.72 -17.54
N ALA A 115 14.65 -11.48 -16.92
CA ALA A 115 13.73 -10.43 -17.32
C ALA A 115 14.37 -9.04 -17.15
N ARG A 116 15.05 -8.80 -16.02
CA ARG A 116 15.78 -7.57 -15.76
C ARG A 116 16.91 -7.33 -16.76
N ALA A 117 17.70 -8.36 -17.07
CA ALA A 117 18.80 -8.26 -18.03
C ALA A 117 18.32 -7.98 -19.46
N SER A 118 17.12 -8.48 -19.82
CA SER A 118 16.50 -8.25 -21.13
C SER A 118 15.61 -7.01 -21.19
N GLY A 119 15.42 -6.29 -20.07
CA GLY A 119 14.56 -5.10 -20.01
C GLY A 119 13.06 -5.39 -20.09
N HIS A 120 12.63 -6.62 -19.78
CA HIS A 120 11.23 -7.04 -19.81
C HIS A 120 10.69 -7.31 -18.41
N ALA A 121 9.37 -7.27 -18.26
CA ALA A 121 8.71 -7.73 -17.04
C ALA A 121 8.69 -9.26 -16.96
N LEU A 122 8.80 -9.81 -15.75
CA LEU A 122 8.64 -11.24 -15.51
C LEU A 122 7.20 -11.67 -15.84
N ARG A 123 7.08 -12.63 -16.78
CA ARG A 123 5.83 -13.35 -17.07
C ARG A 123 6.03 -14.82 -16.75
N SER A 124 5.20 -15.32 -15.83
CA SER A 124 5.27 -16.74 -15.48
C SER A 124 4.80 -17.60 -16.65
N PRO A 125 5.46 -18.73 -16.97
CA PRO A 125 4.97 -19.69 -17.96
C PRO A 125 3.63 -20.33 -17.58
N TRP A 126 3.14 -20.12 -16.36
CA TRP A 126 1.83 -20.59 -15.88
C TRP A 126 0.67 -19.63 -16.18
N ARG A 127 0.93 -18.41 -16.68
CA ARG A 127 -0.06 -17.35 -16.86
C ARG A 127 -1.29 -17.76 -17.67
N ASP A 128 -1.07 -18.55 -18.71
CA ASP A 128 -2.10 -18.98 -19.66
C ASP A 128 -2.35 -20.50 -19.59
N LYS A 129 -1.92 -21.15 -18.50
CA LYS A 129 -2.12 -22.58 -18.27
C LYS A 129 -3.23 -22.81 -17.25
N ALA A 130 -4.09 -23.80 -17.51
CA ALA A 130 -5.03 -24.30 -16.53
C ALA A 130 -4.36 -25.41 -15.70
N PRO A 131 -4.19 -25.23 -14.38
CA PRO A 131 -3.67 -26.30 -13.53
C PRO A 131 -4.72 -27.42 -13.36
N THR A 132 -4.25 -28.66 -13.16
CA THR A 132 -5.15 -29.74 -12.77
C THR A 132 -5.60 -29.56 -11.31
N PRO A 133 -6.75 -30.13 -10.90
CA PRO A 133 -7.18 -30.12 -9.51
C PRO A 133 -6.13 -30.66 -8.54
N GLU A 134 -5.36 -31.68 -8.95
CA GLU A 134 -4.30 -32.28 -8.15
C GLU A 134 -3.12 -31.33 -7.97
N ALA A 135 -2.75 -30.59 -9.04
CA ALA A 135 -1.66 -29.62 -8.98
C ALA A 135 -1.95 -28.51 -7.96
N LEU A 136 -3.22 -28.07 -7.85
CA LEU A 136 -3.64 -27.06 -6.87
C LEU A 136 -3.45 -27.51 -5.40
N ASN A 137 -3.23 -28.80 -5.14
CA ASN A 137 -2.88 -29.32 -3.81
C ASN A 137 -1.38 -29.24 -3.49
N THR A 138 -0.55 -28.78 -4.43
CA THR A 138 0.89 -28.57 -4.22
C THR A 138 1.19 -27.10 -3.88
N PRO A 139 2.32 -26.78 -3.23
CA PRO A 139 2.69 -25.40 -2.92
C PRO A 139 2.74 -24.52 -4.16
N HIS A 140 1.99 -23.43 -4.16
CA HIS A 140 1.91 -22.50 -5.29
C HIS A 140 1.55 -21.10 -4.80
N VAL A 141 1.84 -20.09 -5.62
CA VAL A 141 1.37 -18.72 -5.37
C VAL A 141 0.22 -18.39 -6.31
N ILE A 142 -0.62 -17.42 -5.93
CA ILE A 142 -1.60 -16.84 -6.85
C ILE A 142 -1.05 -15.51 -7.35
N ARG A 143 -0.90 -15.36 -8.67
CA ARG A 143 -0.44 -14.14 -9.33
C ARG A 143 -1.59 -13.40 -9.98
N PHE A 144 -1.48 -12.08 -10.02
CA PHE A 144 -2.38 -11.22 -10.77
C PHE A 144 -2.14 -11.37 -12.27
N LYS A 145 -3.20 -11.51 -13.05
CA LYS A 145 -3.17 -11.57 -14.51
C LYS A 145 -3.52 -10.20 -15.08
N GLY A 146 -2.52 -9.34 -15.25
CA GLY A 146 -2.70 -8.00 -15.80
C GLY A 146 -2.80 -7.98 -17.33
N PRO A 147 -3.32 -6.89 -17.91
CA PRO A 147 -3.28 -6.63 -19.36
C PRO A 147 -1.84 -6.56 -19.88
N LEU A 148 -1.66 -6.90 -21.17
CA LEU A 148 -0.34 -6.94 -21.81
C LEU A 148 -0.18 -5.77 -22.78
N ASP A 149 0.93 -5.04 -22.66
CA ASP A 149 1.31 -3.92 -23.54
C ASP A 149 0.20 -2.87 -23.75
N GLU A 150 -0.44 -2.48 -22.65
CA GLU A 150 -1.44 -1.43 -22.63
C GLU A 150 -0.91 -0.17 -21.93
N PRO A 151 -1.23 1.04 -22.44
CA PRO A 151 -0.94 2.27 -21.73
C PRO A 151 -1.82 2.37 -20.48
N LEU A 152 -1.21 2.75 -19.36
CA LEU A 152 -1.91 3.04 -18.12
C LEU A 152 -1.60 4.48 -17.69
N ILE A 153 -2.64 5.27 -17.47
CA ILE A 153 -2.52 6.66 -17.04
C ILE A 153 -3.07 6.78 -15.62
N ILE A 154 -2.28 7.37 -14.73
CA ILE A 154 -2.72 7.82 -13.40
C ILE A 154 -2.77 9.33 -13.43
N ASN A 155 -3.94 9.91 -13.14
CA ASN A 155 -4.09 11.34 -12.91
C ASN A 155 -3.88 11.58 -11.42
N ASP A 156 -2.63 11.81 -11.03
CA ASP A 156 -2.28 12.07 -9.63
C ASP A 156 -2.59 13.53 -9.27
N ALA A 157 -3.17 13.74 -8.09
CA ALA A 157 -3.56 15.07 -7.62
C ALA A 157 -2.37 15.98 -7.28
N VAL A 158 -1.17 15.42 -7.12
CA VAL A 158 0.06 16.16 -6.79
C VAL A 158 1.08 16.08 -7.93
N GLN A 159 1.34 14.88 -8.44
CA GLN A 159 2.34 14.62 -9.49
C GLN A 159 1.80 14.89 -10.91
N GLY A 160 0.51 15.17 -11.06
CA GLY A 160 -0.13 15.35 -12.35
C GLY A 160 -0.31 14.04 -13.11
N GLN A 161 -0.27 14.10 -14.43
CA GLN A 161 -0.47 12.92 -15.27
C GLN A 161 0.80 12.06 -15.34
N VAL A 162 0.74 10.85 -14.79
CA VAL A 162 1.83 9.87 -14.83
C VAL A 162 1.44 8.72 -15.76
N ARG A 163 2.35 8.35 -16.66
CA ARG A 163 2.12 7.33 -17.69
C ARG A 163 2.99 6.10 -17.44
N PHE A 164 2.37 4.94 -17.52
CA PHE A 164 2.98 3.63 -17.43
C PHE A 164 2.61 2.81 -18.66
N ASN A 165 3.38 1.75 -18.93
CA ASN A 165 2.99 0.71 -19.87
C ASN A 165 3.00 -0.64 -19.14
N THR A 166 1.94 -1.42 -19.29
CA THR A 166 1.77 -2.69 -18.57
C THR A 166 2.77 -3.76 -19.03
N LYS A 167 3.41 -3.60 -20.20
CA LYS A 167 4.54 -4.45 -20.63
C LYS A 167 5.70 -4.43 -19.63
N ASP A 168 5.89 -3.32 -18.92
CA ASP A 168 6.98 -3.11 -17.96
C ASP A 168 6.61 -3.55 -16.53
N MET A 169 5.36 -4.01 -16.33
CA MET A 169 4.82 -4.35 -15.00
C MET A 169 4.60 -5.85 -14.87
N ASP A 170 5.36 -6.54 -14.03
CA ASP A 170 5.24 -7.99 -13.80
C ASP A 170 3.91 -8.42 -13.17
N ASP A 171 3.56 -9.68 -13.38
CA ASP A 171 2.40 -10.35 -12.78
C ASP A 171 2.68 -10.61 -11.29
N LEU A 172 2.36 -9.59 -10.48
CA LEU A 172 2.64 -9.57 -9.04
C LEU A 172 1.90 -10.69 -8.31
N ILE A 173 2.52 -11.18 -7.24
CA ILE A 173 1.90 -12.18 -6.36
C ILE A 173 0.80 -11.51 -5.54
N LEU A 174 -0.40 -12.09 -5.52
CA LEU A 174 -1.54 -11.69 -4.70
C LEU A 174 -1.58 -12.48 -3.38
N LEU A 175 -1.40 -13.81 -3.46
CA LEU A 175 -1.26 -14.70 -2.30
C LEU A 175 0.06 -15.47 -2.40
N ARG A 176 0.79 -15.50 -1.28
CA ARG A 176 1.96 -16.36 -1.09
C ARG A 176 1.54 -17.82 -0.94
N SER A 177 2.49 -18.74 -0.94
CA SER A 177 2.25 -20.18 -0.86
C SER A 177 1.69 -20.66 0.47
N ASP A 178 1.90 -19.89 1.53
CA ASP A 178 1.26 -20.07 2.84
C ASP A 178 -0.17 -19.48 2.89
N GLY A 179 -0.64 -18.87 1.80
CA GLY A 179 -1.93 -18.20 1.72
C GLY A 179 -1.93 -16.75 2.23
N THR A 180 -0.79 -16.23 2.68
CA THR A 180 -0.68 -14.87 3.21
C THR A 180 -0.83 -13.84 2.07
N PRO A 181 -1.74 -12.85 2.18
CA PRO A 181 -1.92 -11.81 1.18
C PRO A 181 -0.70 -10.89 1.07
N THR A 182 -0.41 -10.41 -0.13
CA THR A 182 0.63 -9.42 -0.35
C THR A 182 0.10 -8.00 -0.13
N TYR A 183 1.02 -7.06 0.09
CA TYR A 183 0.71 -5.65 0.30
C TYR A 183 -0.26 -5.07 -0.76
N ASN A 184 0.04 -5.25 -2.05
CA ASN A 184 -0.76 -4.66 -3.13
C ASN A 184 -2.19 -5.22 -3.21
N LEU A 185 -2.39 -6.49 -2.83
CA LEU A 185 -3.74 -7.04 -2.70
C LEU A 185 -4.44 -6.46 -1.48
N ALA A 186 -3.82 -6.59 -0.30
CA ALA A 186 -4.45 -6.27 0.98
C ALA A 186 -4.85 -4.78 1.03
N VAL A 187 -3.96 -3.88 0.61
CA VAL A 187 -4.22 -2.44 0.58
C VAL A 187 -5.41 -2.08 -0.33
N VAL A 188 -5.55 -2.73 -1.49
CA VAL A 188 -6.64 -2.45 -2.45
C VAL A 188 -7.98 -2.96 -1.92
N VAL A 189 -8.00 -4.18 -1.38
CA VAL A 189 -9.21 -4.75 -0.79
C VAL A 189 -9.68 -3.94 0.40
N ASP A 190 -8.75 -3.53 1.28
CA ASP A 190 -9.11 -2.77 2.47
C ASP A 190 -9.49 -1.33 2.13
N ASP A 191 -8.80 -0.67 1.21
CA ASP A 191 -9.18 0.66 0.76
C ASP A 191 -10.59 0.64 0.12
N HIS A 192 -10.92 -0.38 -0.69
CA HIS A 192 -12.26 -0.55 -1.23
C HIS A 192 -13.32 -0.77 -0.14
N ASP A 193 -13.10 -1.74 0.75
CA ASP A 193 -14.08 -2.09 1.80
C ASP A 193 -14.24 -0.97 2.84
N MET A 194 -13.21 -0.15 3.07
CA MET A 194 -13.26 1.04 3.92
C MET A 194 -13.86 2.26 3.20
N GLY A 195 -14.21 2.15 1.91
CA GLY A 195 -14.74 3.24 1.11
C GLY A 195 -13.76 4.40 0.90
N VAL A 196 -12.45 4.13 0.90
CA VAL A 196 -11.41 5.13 0.67
C VAL A 196 -11.58 5.73 -0.72
N THR A 197 -11.65 7.05 -0.77
CA THR A 197 -11.82 7.81 -2.03
C THR A 197 -10.55 8.55 -2.44
N HIS A 198 -9.67 8.85 -1.49
CA HIS A 198 -8.43 9.59 -1.70
C HIS A 198 -7.29 8.89 -0.95
N ILE A 199 -6.28 8.45 -1.71
CA ILE A 199 -5.07 7.81 -1.19
C ILE A 199 -3.94 8.84 -1.23
N ILE A 200 -3.65 9.44 -0.08
CA ILE A 200 -2.57 10.41 0.10
C ILE A 200 -1.38 9.71 0.78
N ARG A 201 -0.25 9.57 0.08
CA ARG A 201 0.94 8.84 0.56
C ARG A 201 2.22 9.31 -0.13
N GLY A 202 3.39 8.88 0.37
CA GLY A 202 4.69 9.22 -0.22
C GLY A 202 4.85 8.79 -1.69
N ASP A 203 5.58 9.58 -2.47
CA ASP A 203 5.85 9.35 -3.90
C ASP A 203 6.69 8.11 -4.22
N ASP A 204 7.36 7.53 -3.23
CA ASP A 204 7.98 6.22 -3.31
C ASP A 204 6.99 5.09 -3.60
N HIS A 205 5.69 5.31 -3.36
CA HIS A 205 4.63 4.37 -3.71
C HIS A 205 3.93 4.65 -5.05
N LEU A 206 4.43 5.59 -5.87
CA LEU A 206 3.81 5.93 -7.16
C LEU A 206 3.75 4.73 -8.13
N ASN A 207 4.81 3.93 -8.19
CA ASN A 207 4.83 2.69 -8.99
C ASN A 207 3.81 1.65 -8.49
N ASN A 208 3.53 1.62 -7.18
CA ASN A 208 2.50 0.74 -6.62
C ASN A 208 1.10 1.22 -6.98
N ALA A 209 0.87 2.53 -7.16
CA ALA A 209 -0.44 3.04 -7.60
C ALA A 209 -0.85 2.48 -8.97
N ALA A 210 0.11 2.31 -9.89
CA ALA A 210 -0.13 1.68 -11.19
C ALA A 210 -0.62 0.24 -11.01
N ARG A 211 0.09 -0.54 -10.18
CA ARG A 211 -0.26 -1.94 -9.90
C ARG A 211 -1.62 -2.07 -9.22
N GLN A 212 -1.86 -1.23 -8.23
CA GLN A 212 -3.11 -1.21 -7.46
C GLN A 212 -4.30 -0.81 -8.34
N THR A 213 -4.12 0.16 -9.24
CA THR A 213 -5.14 0.57 -10.22
C THR A 213 -5.60 -0.61 -11.09
N LEU A 214 -4.68 -1.47 -11.52
CA LEU A 214 -5.03 -2.66 -12.29
C LEU A 214 -5.85 -3.66 -11.47
N ILE A 215 -5.55 -3.82 -10.17
CA ILE A 215 -6.32 -4.69 -9.27
C ILE A 215 -7.73 -4.13 -9.07
N TYR A 216 -7.89 -2.82 -8.82
CA TYR A 216 -9.21 -2.17 -8.74
C TYR A 216 -10.04 -2.44 -10.00
N LYS A 217 -9.47 -2.18 -11.18
CA LYS A 217 -10.15 -2.40 -12.47
C LYS A 217 -10.55 -3.87 -12.66
N ALA A 218 -9.65 -4.81 -12.36
CA ALA A 218 -9.92 -6.24 -12.48
C ALA A 218 -11.01 -6.73 -11.51
N ALA A 219 -11.11 -6.10 -10.33
CA ALA A 219 -12.16 -6.38 -9.36
C ALA A 219 -13.50 -5.68 -9.71
N GLY A 220 -13.54 -4.82 -10.73
CA GLY A 220 -14.71 -4.04 -11.10
C GLY A 220 -15.02 -2.92 -10.10
N TRP A 221 -14.01 -2.39 -9.43
CA TRP A 221 -14.14 -1.35 -8.41
C TRP A 221 -13.69 0.01 -8.92
N ASP A 222 -14.26 1.07 -8.32
CA ASP A 222 -13.81 2.44 -8.57
C ASP A 222 -12.39 2.64 -8.06
N VAL A 223 -11.58 3.33 -8.85
CA VAL A 223 -10.19 3.65 -8.51
C VAL A 223 -10.18 4.94 -7.69
N PRO A 224 -9.66 4.94 -6.45
CA PRO A 224 -9.55 6.16 -5.65
C PRO A 224 -8.62 7.19 -6.31
N THR A 225 -8.81 8.46 -5.95
CA THR A 225 -7.87 9.51 -6.34
C THR A 225 -6.55 9.31 -5.62
N PHE A 226 -5.45 9.19 -6.37
CA PHE A 226 -4.12 9.15 -5.79
C PHE A 226 -3.54 10.55 -5.65
N ALA A 227 -2.81 10.78 -4.56
CA ALA A 227 -2.04 11.99 -4.31
C ALA A 227 -0.69 11.60 -3.70
N HIS A 228 0.36 11.67 -4.52
CA HIS A 228 1.70 11.26 -4.10
C HIS A 228 2.53 12.46 -3.64
N ILE A 229 2.71 12.59 -2.32
CA ILE A 229 3.42 13.71 -1.71
C ILE A 229 4.94 13.50 -1.72
N PRO A 230 5.75 14.53 -1.98
CA PRO A 230 7.21 14.43 -1.91
C PRO A 230 7.68 14.04 -0.51
N LEU A 231 8.69 13.18 -0.45
CA LEU A 231 9.31 12.76 0.81
C LEU A 231 10.07 13.92 1.49
N ILE A 232 10.23 13.81 2.80
CA ILE A 232 11.10 14.71 3.57
C ILE A 232 12.55 14.32 3.29
N HIS A 233 13.35 15.28 2.86
CA HIS A 233 14.78 15.12 2.63
C HIS A 233 15.58 15.71 3.79
N GLY A 234 16.72 15.09 4.09
CA GLY A 234 17.68 15.63 5.05
C GLY A 234 18.47 16.81 4.48
N PRO A 235 19.34 17.45 5.30
CA PRO A 235 20.20 18.54 4.85
C PRO A 235 21.16 18.15 3.71
N ASP A 236 21.44 16.86 3.57
CA ASP A 236 22.24 16.25 2.52
C ASP A 236 21.45 15.99 1.22
N GLY A 237 20.15 16.32 1.18
CA GLY A 237 19.27 16.05 0.07
C GLY A 237 18.89 14.57 -0.08
N ALA A 238 19.35 13.68 0.81
CA ALA A 238 18.95 12.29 0.82
C ALA A 238 17.58 12.13 1.49
N LYS A 239 16.85 11.06 1.15
CA LYS A 239 15.62 10.68 1.86
C LYS A 239 15.93 10.55 3.34
N LEU A 240 15.19 11.29 4.17
CA LEU A 240 15.32 11.16 5.62
C LEU A 240 14.90 9.73 6.01
N SER A 241 15.87 8.92 6.45
CA SER A 241 15.68 7.51 6.75
C SER A 241 16.01 7.21 8.20
N LYS A 242 15.55 6.05 8.70
CA LYS A 242 15.90 5.55 10.05
C LYS A 242 17.41 5.52 10.31
N ARG A 243 18.25 5.40 9.27
CA ARG A 243 19.73 5.36 9.38
C ARG A 243 20.38 6.75 9.31
N HIS A 244 19.64 7.79 8.91
CA HIS A 244 20.13 9.15 8.68
C HIS A 244 19.37 10.18 9.54
N GLY A 245 18.89 9.77 10.72
CA GLY A 245 18.31 10.70 11.70
C GLY A 245 16.83 11.02 11.50
N ALA A 246 16.04 10.15 10.85
CA ALA A 246 14.59 10.27 10.93
C ALA A 246 14.13 10.10 12.40
N GLN A 247 13.94 11.22 13.08
CA GLN A 247 13.51 11.26 14.47
C GLN A 247 12.07 10.73 14.60
N ALA A 248 11.82 10.00 15.68
CA ALA A 248 10.47 9.61 16.03
C ALA A 248 9.68 10.84 16.48
N VAL A 249 8.37 10.83 16.27
CA VAL A 249 7.48 11.89 16.77
C VAL A 249 7.65 12.06 18.30
N GLY A 250 7.76 10.95 19.04
CA GLY A 250 7.98 10.96 20.49
C GLY A 250 9.30 11.64 20.91
N ASP A 251 10.33 11.66 20.06
CA ASP A 251 11.59 12.34 20.39
C ASP A 251 11.39 13.86 20.44
N TYR A 252 10.56 14.42 19.56
CA TYR A 252 10.23 15.85 19.59
C TYR A 252 9.38 16.22 20.81
N GLN A 253 8.46 15.34 21.21
CA GLN A 253 7.74 15.49 22.46
C GLN A 253 8.70 15.56 23.65
N ASN A 254 9.67 14.64 23.72
CA ASN A 254 10.68 14.59 24.78
C ASN A 254 11.61 15.82 24.78
N LEU A 255 11.85 16.42 23.61
CA LEU A 255 12.60 17.67 23.47
C LEU A 255 11.78 18.93 23.85
N GLY A 256 10.51 18.78 24.21
CA GLY A 256 9.65 19.88 24.65
C GLY A 256 8.98 20.68 23.53
N TYR A 257 8.94 20.13 22.31
CA TYR A 257 8.16 20.75 21.23
C TYR A 257 6.66 20.67 21.55
N LEU A 258 5.90 21.66 21.07
CA LEU A 258 4.44 21.64 21.14
C LEU A 258 3.85 20.87 19.95
N PRO A 259 2.76 20.11 20.12
CA PRO A 259 2.14 19.39 19.02
C PRO A 259 1.59 20.34 17.94
N GLU A 260 1.12 21.55 18.30
CA GLU A 260 0.73 22.61 17.35
C GLU A 260 1.91 23.05 16.49
N ALA A 261 3.07 23.26 17.12
CA ALA A 261 4.29 23.67 16.42
C ALA A 261 4.76 22.57 15.47
N MET A 262 4.67 21.31 15.89
CA MET A 262 4.99 20.16 15.04
C MET A 262 4.04 20.05 13.84
N ARG A 263 2.72 20.13 14.06
CA ARG A 263 1.73 20.14 12.97
C ARG A 263 2.02 21.28 11.98
N ASN A 264 2.31 22.48 12.49
CA ASN A 264 2.62 23.64 11.64
C ASN A 264 3.91 23.47 10.84
N TYR A 265 4.93 22.81 11.41
CA TYR A 265 6.19 22.53 10.71
C TYR A 265 6.03 21.47 9.61
N LEU A 266 5.19 20.46 9.83
CA LEU A 266 4.99 19.36 8.88
C LEU A 266 4.07 19.71 7.70
N ALA A 267 3.18 20.69 7.88
CA ALA A 267 2.22 21.14 6.87
C ALA A 267 2.91 21.88 5.72
#